data_AF-A0A2V8MBT7-F1
#
_entry.id   AF-A0A2V8MBT7-F1
#
_cell.length_a   1.000
_cell.length_b   1.000
_cell.length_c   1.000
_cell.angle_alpha   90.00
_cell.angle_beta   90.00
_cell.angle_gamma   90.00
#
_symmetry.space_group_name_H-M   'P 1'
#
loop_
_entity.id
_entity.type
_entity.pdbx_description
1 polymer ?
#
loop_
_entity_poly.entity_id
_entity_poly.type
_entity_poly.pdbx_seq_one_letter_code
_entity_poly.pdbx_strand_id
1 'polypeptide(L)' 'MLMTKTMLAVVLFGGLLVQSGTGYKVVGRYPIGGVGGFDYISIDSSARRLYVSHGTQVEVLDADNGKIIGTIA' A
#
# COMPACT_ATOMS: atom_id res chain seq x y z
N MET A 1 43.12 27.17 -3.50
CA MET A 1 43.11 25.70 -3.31
C MET A 1 42.31 25.25 -2.08
N LEU A 2 42.24 26.05 -1.00
CA LEU A 2 41.42 25.73 0.19
C LEU A 2 39.91 26.00 -0.02
N MET A 3 39.53 27.13 -0.65
CA MET A 3 38.12 27.47 -0.95
C MET A 3 37.44 26.53 -1.96
N THR A 4 38.21 25.93 -2.87
CA THR A 4 37.69 24.99 -3.88
C THR A 4 37.30 23.63 -3.27
N LYS A 5 37.96 23.22 -2.17
CA LYS A 5 37.64 22.00 -1.42
C LYS A 5 36.39 22.17 -0.54
N THR A 6 36.14 23.38 -0.02
CA THR A 6 34.94 23.70 0.78
C THR A 6 33.68 23.71 -0.08
N MET A 7 33.76 24.19 -1.34
CA MET A 7 32.63 24.11 -2.29
C MET A 7 32.24 22.67 -2.64
N LEU A 8 33.21 21.76 -2.74
CA LEU A 8 32.94 20.36 -3.10
C LEU A 8 32.22 19.60 -1.95
N ALA A 9 32.50 19.95 -0.69
CA ALA A 9 31.85 19.36 0.47
C ALA A 9 30.38 19.79 0.63
N VAL A 10 30.03 21.02 0.22
CA VAL A 10 28.64 21.52 0.27
C VAL A 10 27.77 20.86 -0.80
N VAL A 11 28.33 20.56 -1.99
CA VAL A 11 27.61 19.87 -3.07
C VAL A 11 27.33 18.41 -2.73
N LEU A 12 28.22 17.74 -1.98
CA LEU A 12 28.03 16.35 -1.54
C LEU A 12 27.02 16.19 -0.38
N PHE A 13 26.76 17.24 0.40
CA PHE A 13 25.79 17.21 1.51
C PHE A 13 24.38 17.70 1.12
N GLY A 14 24.25 18.49 0.05
CA GLY A 14 22.98 19.08 -0.36
C GLY A 14 22.05 18.18 -1.20
N GLY A 15 22.53 17.01 -1.66
CA GLY A 15 21.81 16.17 -2.62
C GLY A 15 20.90 15.08 -2.04
N LEU A 16 20.86 14.87 -0.72
CA LEU A 16 20.27 13.66 -0.12
C LEU A 16 18.85 13.80 0.45
N LEU A 17 18.21 14.98 0.39
CA LEU A 17 17.00 15.23 1.21
C LEU A 17 15.67 15.31 0.44
N VAL A 18 15.60 14.90 -0.82
CA VAL A 18 14.30 14.86 -1.53
C VAL A 18 14.04 13.48 -2.10
N GLN A 19 13.87 12.51 -1.20
CA GLN A 19 13.07 11.34 -1.54
C GLN A 19 11.61 11.75 -1.35
N SER A 20 10.93 12.08 -2.44
CA SER A 20 9.49 12.35 -2.42
C SER A 20 8.75 11.04 -2.14
N GLY A 21 8.59 10.74 -0.85
CA GLY A 21 7.64 9.72 -0.41
C GLY A 21 6.27 10.07 -0.99
N THR A 22 5.52 9.07 -1.42
CA THR A 22 4.19 9.24 -2.04
C THR A 22 3.15 9.89 -1.11
N GLY A 23 3.51 10.15 0.15
CA GLY A 23 2.61 10.60 1.21
C GLY A 23 1.69 9.49 1.75
N TYR A 24 1.70 8.31 1.13
CA TYR A 24 0.91 7.17 1.59
C TYR A 24 1.59 6.48 2.78
N LYS A 25 0.75 6.09 3.74
CA LYS A 25 1.13 5.23 4.87
C LYS A 25 0.16 4.06 4.94
N VAL A 26 0.67 2.91 5.38
CA VAL A 26 -0.19 1.77 5.66
C VAL A 26 -1.05 2.10 6.89
N VAL A 27 -2.37 2.15 6.70
CA VAL A 27 -3.33 2.47 7.77
C VAL A 27 -4.00 1.23 8.36
N GLY A 28 -3.91 0.10 7.67
CA GLY A 28 -4.50 -1.16 8.11
C GLY A 28 -3.94 -2.35 7.33
N ARG A 29 -4.11 -3.55 7.89
CA ARG A 29 -3.85 -4.82 7.23
C ARG A 29 -4.99 -5.77 7.58
N TYR A 30 -5.61 -6.34 6.56
CA TYR A 30 -6.74 -7.25 6.71
C TYR A 30 -6.30 -8.64 6.26
N PRO A 31 -6.10 -9.59 7.19
CA PRO A 31 -5.76 -10.95 6.82
C PRO A 31 -6.92 -11.59 6.05
N ILE A 32 -6.63 -12.09 4.85
CA ILE A 32 -7.55 -12.93 4.08
C ILE A 32 -7.07 -14.37 4.26
N GLY A 33 -7.95 -15.21 4.80
CA GLY A 33 -7.67 -16.63 5.03
C GLY A 33 -7.77 -17.45 3.74
N GLY A 34 -7.79 -18.77 3.90
CA GLY A 34 -7.97 -19.70 2.78
C GLY A 34 -6.68 -20.08 2.07
N VAL A 35 -6.84 -20.90 1.03
CA VAL A 35 -5.75 -21.46 0.23
C VAL A 35 -5.81 -20.87 -1.19
N GLY A 36 -4.67 -20.81 -1.88
CA GLY A 36 -4.57 -20.24 -3.22
C GLY A 36 -3.94 -18.84 -3.23
N GLY A 37 -3.47 -18.41 -4.40
CA GLY A 37 -2.91 -17.08 -4.60
C GLY A 37 -3.99 -15.99 -4.70
N PHE A 38 -3.60 -14.74 -4.49
CA PHE A 38 -4.45 -13.57 -4.72
C PHE A 38 -4.46 -13.21 -6.20
N ASP A 39 -5.62 -12.80 -6.72
CA ASP A 39 -5.75 -12.35 -8.11
C ASP A 39 -6.17 -10.87 -8.19
N TYR A 40 -7.35 -10.53 -7.67
CA TYR A 40 -7.95 -9.21 -7.86
C TYR A 40 -8.59 -8.65 -6.58
N ILE A 41 -8.65 -7.33 -6.53
CA ILE A 41 -9.42 -6.57 -5.55
C ILE A 41 -10.30 -5.55 -6.28
N SER A 42 -11.56 -5.42 -5.84
CA SER A 42 -12.49 -4.39 -6.30
C SER A 42 -13.21 -3.76 -5.10
N ILE A 43 -13.64 -2.51 -5.27
CA ILE A 43 -14.41 -1.78 -4.26
C ILE A 43 -15.77 -1.36 -4.84
N ASP A 44 -16.84 -1.76 -4.16
CA ASP A 44 -18.15 -1.11 -4.30
C ASP A 44 -18.24 -0.01 -3.25
N SER A 45 -17.98 1.22 -3.68
CA SER A 45 -18.00 2.40 -2.81
C SER A 45 -19.39 2.75 -2.31
N SER A 46 -20.44 2.39 -3.06
CA SER A 46 -21.83 2.68 -2.70
C SER A 46 -22.31 1.77 -1.58
N ALA A 47 -21.97 0.48 -1.64
CA ALA A 47 -22.31 -0.50 -0.61
C ALA A 47 -21.26 -0.61 0.51
N ARG A 48 -20.13 0.09 0.38
CA ARG A 48 -18.94 0.01 1.26
C ARG A 48 -18.40 -1.42 1.40
N ARG A 49 -18.17 -2.09 0.26
CA ARG A 49 -17.66 -3.47 0.22
C ARG A 49 -16.38 -3.58 -0.58
N LEU A 50 -15.44 -4.37 -0.06
CA LEU A 50 -14.27 -4.85 -0.81
C LEU A 50 -14.52 -6.30 -1.22
N TYR A 51 -14.23 -6.61 -2.48
CA TYR A 51 -14.26 -7.95 -3.03
C TYR A 51 -12.83 -8.37 -3.32
N VAL A 52 -12.33 -9.41 -2.65
CA VAL A 52 -10.95 -9.89 -2.77
C VAL A 52 -10.96 -11.33 -3.23
N SER A 53 -10.51 -11.58 -4.46
CA SER A 53 -10.46 -12.93 -5.02
C SER A 53 -9.16 -13.65 -4.67
N HIS A 54 -9.27 -14.91 -4.30
CA HIS A 54 -8.13 -15.80 -4.09
C HIS A 54 -8.54 -17.26 -4.35
N GLY A 55 -7.65 -18.03 -4.99
CA GLY A 55 -7.95 -19.42 -5.34
C GLY A 55 -9.19 -19.55 -6.22
N THR A 56 -10.27 -20.13 -5.68
CA THR A 56 -11.55 -20.32 -6.38
C THR A 56 -12.70 -19.56 -5.70
N GLN A 57 -12.41 -18.54 -4.90
CA GLN A 57 -13.42 -17.82 -4.14
C GLN A 57 -13.13 -16.32 -4.04
N VAL A 58 -14.13 -15.58 -3.58
CA VAL A 58 -14.04 -14.15 -3.29
C VAL A 58 -14.52 -13.89 -1.87
N GLU A 59 -13.66 -13.31 -1.04
CA GLU A 59 -14.08 -12.77 0.26
C GLU A 59 -14.66 -11.37 0.07
N VAL A 60 -15.80 -11.13 0.71
CA VAL A 60 -16.47 -9.84 0.76
C VAL A 60 -16.20 -9.23 2.12
N LEU A 61 -15.52 -8.09 2.14
CA LEU A 61 -15.18 -7.38 3.37
C LEU A 61 -15.95 -6.07 3.47
N ASP A 62 -16.25 -5.66 4.70
CA ASP A 62 -16.62 -4.29 5.05
C ASP A 62 -15.45 -3.35 4.73
N ALA A 63 -15.69 -2.30 3.94
CA ALA A 63 -14.63 -1.41 3.46
C ALA A 63 -14.08 -0.46 4.54
N ASP A 64 -14.77 -0.29 5.67
CA ASP A 64 -14.36 0.64 6.74
C ASP A 64 -13.45 -0.04 7.77
N ASN A 65 -13.70 -1.31 8.05
CA ASN A 65 -12.99 -2.03 9.11
C ASN A 65 -12.33 -3.34 8.65
N GLY A 66 -12.54 -3.76 7.40
CA GLY A 66 -11.94 -4.96 6.82
C GLY A 66 -12.48 -6.28 7.37
N LYS A 67 -13.60 -6.26 8.10
CA LYS A 67 -14.26 -7.48 8.58
C LYS A 67 -14.83 -8.23 7.39
N ILE A 68 -14.60 -9.55 7.33
CA ILE A 68 -15.25 -10.43 6.36
C ILE A 68 -16.75 -10.51 6.69
N ILE A 69 -17.58 -10.19 5.70
CA ILE A 69 -19.05 -10.16 5.79
C ILE A 69 -19.72 -11.19 4.87
N GLY A 70 -18.95 -11.90 4.04
CA GLY A 70 -19.44 -13.02 3.24
C GLY A 70 -18.39 -13.58 2.29
N THR A 71 -18.73 -14.66 1.61
CA THR A 71 -17.87 -15.36 0.66
C THR A 71 -18.70 -15.74 -0.58
N ILE A 72 -18.09 -15.66 -1.77
CA ILE A 72 -18.68 -16.07 -3.05
C ILE A 72 -17.80 -17.20 -3.61
N ALA A 73 -18.43 -18.30 -4.06
CA ALA A 73 -17.78 -19.48 -4.64
C ALA A 73 -17.93 -19.53 -6.17
#